data_AF-A0A096X809-F1
#
_entry.id   AF-A0A096X809-F1
#
_cell.length_a   1.000
_cell.length_b   1.000
_cell.length_c   1.000
_cell.angle_alpha   90.00
_cell.angle_beta   90.00
_cell.angle_gamma   90.00
#
_symmetry.space_group_name_H-M   'P 1'
#
loop_
_entity.id
_entity.type
_entity.pdbx_description
1 polymer ?
#
loop_
_entity_poly.entity_id
_entity_poly.type
_entity_poly.pdbx_seq_one_letter_code
_entity_poly.pdbx_strand_id
1 'polypeptide(L)' 'VFYDASRKLILRGVDGVVFVADSQKERMDANMEALDNLEDNLKEHGYDLQKVPYVLQYNKRDLP' A
#
# COMPACT_ATOMS: atom_id res chain seq x y z
N VAL A 1 -15.11 4.55 4.74
CA VAL A 1 -15.79 5.77 4.23
C VAL A 1 -15.02 7.05 4.56
N PHE A 2 -14.37 7.19 5.72
CA PHE A 2 -13.38 8.24 5.97
C PHE A 2 -11.96 7.66 5.86
N TYR A 3 -11.24 7.88 4.75
CA TYR A 3 -9.76 7.90 4.68
C TYR A 3 -9.20 8.19 3.26
N ASP A 4 -10.04 8.17 2.20
CA ASP A 4 -9.53 8.31 0.81
C ASP A 4 -8.92 9.68 0.50
N ALA A 5 -9.50 10.77 1.00
CA ALA A 5 -8.98 12.12 0.74
C ALA A 5 -7.58 12.33 1.35
N SER A 6 -7.31 11.73 2.52
CA SER A 6 -6.01 11.79 3.17
C SER A 6 -4.97 10.93 2.45
N ARG A 7 -5.35 9.76 1.90
CA ARG A 7 -4.44 8.87 1.17
C ARG A 7 -4.01 9.45 -0.18
N LYS A 8 -4.91 10.12 -0.91
CA LYS A 8 -4.56 10.78 -2.18
C LYS A 8 -3.53 11.89 -2.00
N LEU A 9 -3.54 12.61 -0.87
CA LEU A 9 -2.61 13.72 -0.65
C LEU A 9 -1.17 13.27 -0.33
N ILE A 10 -0.98 12.05 0.19
CA ILE A 10 0.32 11.59 0.71
C ILE A 10 1.26 11.13 -0.41
N LEU A 11 0.73 10.72 -1.56
CA LEU A 11 1.53 10.11 -2.64
C LEU A 11 2.14 11.11 -3.63
N ARG A 12 1.81 12.40 -3.51
CA ARG A 12 2.41 13.45 -4.33
C ARG A 12 3.87 13.69 -3.90
N GLY A 13 4.81 13.45 -4.82
CA GLY A 13 6.24 13.62 -4.54
C GLY A 13 6.87 12.46 -3.81
N VAL A 14 6.29 11.25 -3.90
CA VAL A 14 6.83 10.05 -3.26
C VAL A 14 8.12 9.59 -3.94
N ASP A 15 9.18 9.42 -3.16
CA ASP A 15 10.47 8.86 -3.63
C ASP A 15 10.56 7.34 -3.40
N GLY A 16 9.70 6.78 -2.55
CA GLY A 16 9.67 5.35 -2.23
C GLY A 16 8.49 4.98 -1.34
N VAL A 17 8.11 3.70 -1.38
CA VAL A 17 6.95 3.16 -0.66
C VAL A 17 7.34 1.93 0.14
N VAL A 18 6.87 1.86 1.39
CA VAL A 18 6.88 0.63 2.19
C VAL A 18 5.43 0.19 2.39
N PHE A 19 5.08 -0.98 1.84
CA PHE A 19 3.77 -1.58 2.09
C PHE A 19 3.87 -2.56 3.26
N VAL A 20 3.08 -2.30 4.30
CA VAL A 20 3.08 -3.10 5.53
C VAL A 20 1.87 -4.03 5.50
N ALA A 21 2.10 -5.28 5.14
CA ALA A 21 1.08 -6.32 5.10
C ALA A 21 0.85 -6.93 6.48
N ASP A 22 -0.40 -7.18 6.86
CA ASP A 22 -0.75 -7.94 8.06
C ASP A 22 -0.64 -9.45 7.76
N SER A 23 0.15 -10.19 8.55
CA SER A 23 0.40 -11.62 8.29
C SER A 23 -0.75 -12.56 8.65
N GLN A 24 -1.82 -12.06 9.28
CA GLN A 24 -3.00 -12.86 9.59
C GLN A 24 -3.70 -13.33 8.32
N LYS A 25 -4.11 -14.60 8.27
CA LYS A 25 -4.75 -15.20 7.09
C LYS A 25 -6.05 -14.48 6.72
N GLU A 26 -6.80 -14.04 7.72
CA GLU A 26 -8.06 -13.31 7.58
C GLU A 26 -7.86 -11.90 6.99
N ARG A 27 -6.62 -11.41 6.97
CA ARG A 27 -6.26 -10.10 6.41
C ARG A 27 -5.69 -10.17 5.01
N MET A 28 -5.56 -11.36 4.42
CA MET A 28 -5.00 -11.51 3.07
C MET A 28 -5.81 -10.73 2.03
N ASP A 29 -7.12 -10.87 2.00
CA ASP A 29 -7.98 -10.17 1.03
C ASP A 29 -7.87 -8.64 1.20
N ALA A 30 -7.82 -8.18 2.45
CA ALA A 30 -7.64 -6.75 2.76
C ALA A 30 -6.24 -6.24 2.35
N ASN A 31 -5.19 -7.06 2.44
CA ASN A 31 -3.86 -6.71 1.95
C ASN A 31 -3.86 -6.58 0.42
N MET A 32 -4.53 -7.49 -0.29
CA MET A 32 -4.65 -7.44 -1.75
C MET A 32 -5.40 -6.17 -2.20
N GLU A 33 -6.57 -5.90 -1.61
CA GLU A 33 -7.35 -4.69 -1.90
C GLU A 33 -6.56 -3.40 -1.61
N ALA A 34 -5.79 -3.38 -0.52
CA ALA A 34 -4.95 -2.23 -0.18
C ALA A 34 -3.76 -2.05 -1.14
N LEU A 35 -3.23 -3.14 -1.71
CA LEU A 35 -2.15 -3.10 -2.69
C LEU A 35 -2.66 -2.60 -4.05
N ASP A 36 -3.82 -3.10 -4.49
CA ASP A 36 -4.48 -2.62 -5.71
C ASP A 36 -4.79 -1.13 -5.60
N ASN A 37 -5.31 -0.69 -4.44
CA ASN A 37 -5.57 0.71 -4.18
C ASN A 37 -4.29 1.56 -4.19
N LEU A 38 -3.16 1.05 -3.67
CA LEU A 38 -1.88 1.74 -3.75
C LEU A 38 -1.45 1.92 -5.21
N GLU A 39 -1.57 0.88 -6.03
CA GLU A 39 -1.21 0.93 -7.45
C GLU A 39 -2.06 1.95 -8.22
N ASP A 40 -3.37 1.95 -8.00
CA ASP A 40 -4.29 2.91 -8.62
C ASP A 40 -3.97 4.35 -8.21
N ASN A 41 -3.72 4.60 -6.92
CA ASN A 41 -3.39 5.95 -6.45
C ASN A 41 -2.03 6.44 -6.99
N LEU A 42 -1.03 5.56 -7.13
CA LEU A 42 0.25 5.92 -7.74
C LEU A 42 0.05 6.28 -9.22
N LYS A 43 -0.73 5.48 -9.95
CA LYS A 43 -1.08 5.74 -11.36
C LYS A 43 -1.80 7.08 -11.54
N GLU A 44 -2.76 7.40 -10.67
CA GLU A 44 -3.46 8.70 -10.67
C GLU A 44 -2.49 9.90 -10.55
N HIS A 45 -1.34 9.70 -9.92
CA HIS A 45 -0.30 10.73 -9.73
C HIS A 45 0.85 10.64 -10.75
N GLY A 46 0.74 9.76 -11.75
CA GLY A 46 1.75 9.59 -12.79
C GLY A 46 2.95 8.73 -12.38
N TYR A 47 2.84 8.01 -11.26
CA TYR A 47 3.86 7.05 -10.80
C TYR A 47 3.48 5.62 -11.20
N ASP A 48 4.50 4.78 -11.30
CA ASP A 48 4.38 3.35 -11.56
C ASP A 48 5.02 2.60 -10.39
N LEU A 49 4.24 1.74 -9.72
CA LEU A 49 4.72 0.96 -8.56
C LEU A 49 5.94 0.11 -8.91
N GLN A 50 6.09 -0.33 -10.17
CA GLN A 50 7.26 -1.10 -10.60
C GLN A 50 8.53 -0.27 -10.76
N LYS A 51 8.41 1.07 -10.78
CA LYS A 51 9.53 2.01 -10.97
C LYS A 51 9.87 2.77 -9.70
N VAL A 52 8.91 2.95 -8.80
CA VAL A 52 9.12 3.56 -7.49
C VAL A 52 9.85 2.55 -6.59
N PRO A 53 10.92 2.94 -5.87
CA PRO A 53 11.51 2.11 -4.83
C PRO A 53 10.45 1.56 -3.86
N TYR A 54 10.34 0.25 -3.80
CA TYR A 54 9.25 -0.43 -3.10
C TYR A 54 9.78 -1.52 -2.17
N VAL A 55 9.26 -1.58 -0.95
CA VAL A 55 9.53 -2.63 0.03
C VAL A 55 8.22 -3.21 0.54
N LEU A 56 8.13 -4.54 0.57
CA LEU A 56 7.06 -5.26 1.24
C LEU A 56 7.52 -5.71 2.63
N GLN A 57 6.81 -5.28 3.66
CA GLN A 57 7.02 -5.73 5.04
C GLN A 57 5.86 -6.63 5.46
N TYR A 58 6.15 -7.89 5.78
CA TYR A 58 5.20 -8.75 6.49
C TYR A 58 5.25 -8.46 7.99
N ASN A 59 4.23 -7.78 8.49
CA ASN A 59 4.10 -7.44 9.91
C ASN A 59 3.28 -8.49 10.67
N LYS A 60 3.38 -8.48 12.01
CA LYS A 60 2.69 -9.42 12.91
C LYS A 60 3.05 -10.89 12.71
N ARG A 61 4.33 -11.16 12.48
CA ARG A 61 4.88 -12.53 12.31
C ARG A 61 4.87 -13.35 13.59
N ASP A 62 4.64 -12.71 14.72
CA ASP A 62 4.47 -13.30 16.05
C ASP A 62 3.13 -14.00 16.23
N LEU A 63 2.14 -13.73 15.35
CA LEU A 63 0.83 -14.35 15.43
C LEU A 63 0.88 -15.82 14.99
N PRO A 64 0.09 -16.70 15.63
CA PRO A 64 0.08 -18.14 15.39
C PRO A 64 -0.43 -18.54 14.01
#